data_AF-A0ABD5SGN0-F1
#
_entry.id   AF-A0ABD5SGN0-F1
#
_cell.length_a   1.000
_cell.length_b   1.000
_cell.length_c   1.000
_cell.angle_alpha   90.00
_cell.angle_beta   90.00
_cell.angle_gamma   90.00
#
_symmetry.space_group_name_H-M   'P 1'
#
loop_
_entity.id
_entity.type
_entity.pdbx_description
1 polymer ?
#
loop_
_entity_poly.entity_id
_entity_poly.type
_entity_poly.pdbx_seq_one_letter_code
_entity_poly.pdbx_strand_id
1 'polypeptide(L)'
;MNDNKTVLKLHDSGDSRYSLNFLADDKGVIAKKLSELHRDKDLEIATSQDDIGDNTIYLIYTKTPFESAYLNFESEEETLQWINEHFTEGDNYVLREVITLFDGIITEKEEQGETFSTYKKMNLEAIPDILNQVEWRQQVPDVGAELLSHFILSHPMPNTNHRTGIGLLDRYLSSFDGGFVMPDTGEEDVWYPWAKGYIYDSKRILTLRNHFLKFKHANGFGYEAAERKEGILIEFGDLDFSRSDYHTHYTARHLKRTREFVVTVLEEADATHLREENDDGKRAFIDRLREE
;
A
#
# COMPACT_ATOMS: atom_id res chain seq x y z
N MET A 1 22.34 -10.59 -26.26
CA MET A 1 21.78 -9.46 -27.03
C MET A 1 20.98 -8.67 -26.02
N ASN A 2 21.45 -7.47 -25.65
CA ASN A 2 20.66 -6.56 -24.82
C ASN A 2 19.62 -5.93 -25.74
N ASP A 3 18.44 -6.55 -25.83
CA ASP A 3 17.26 -5.86 -26.33
C ASP A 3 16.96 -4.74 -25.33
N ASN A 4 17.10 -3.50 -25.80
CA ASN A 4 16.89 -2.31 -25.00
C ASN A 4 15.36 -2.18 -24.80
N LYS A 5 14.80 -2.89 -23.81
CA LYS A 5 13.37 -2.88 -23.53
C LYS A 5 12.89 -1.45 -23.33
N THR A 6 11.76 -1.09 -23.92
CA THR A 6 11.13 0.22 -23.70
C THR A 6 10.39 0.20 -22.36
N VAL A 7 10.89 0.92 -21.36
CA VAL A 7 10.42 0.84 -19.96
C VAL A 7 9.69 2.11 -19.55
N LEU A 8 8.42 1.97 -19.16
CA LEU A 8 7.62 3.05 -18.58
C LEU A 8 8.05 3.30 -17.13
N LYS A 9 8.48 4.53 -16.82
CA LYS A 9 8.78 4.93 -15.44
C LYS A 9 7.50 5.30 -14.71
N LEU A 10 7.18 4.57 -13.64
CA LEU A 10 6.00 4.85 -12.80
C LEU A 10 6.20 6.00 -11.83
N HIS A 11 7.44 6.47 -11.72
CA HIS A 11 7.81 7.64 -10.92
C HIS A 11 8.64 8.58 -11.78
N ASP A 12 8.54 9.88 -11.51
CA ASP A 12 9.35 10.88 -12.20
C ASP A 12 10.84 10.70 -11.87
N SER A 13 11.70 10.92 -12.87
CA SER A 13 13.15 10.73 -12.74
C SER A 13 13.86 11.84 -11.94
N GLY A 14 13.29 13.04 -11.93
CA GLY A 14 13.80 14.17 -11.15
C GLY A 14 13.34 14.12 -9.69
N ASP A 15 12.14 13.57 -9.45
CA ASP A 15 11.59 13.40 -8.10
C ASP A 15 10.65 12.18 -8.01
N SER A 16 11.15 11.08 -7.41
CA SER A 16 10.41 9.81 -7.29
C SER A 16 9.11 9.88 -6.48
N ARG A 17 8.84 11.00 -5.80
CA ARG A 17 7.58 11.25 -5.09
C ARG A 17 6.41 11.50 -6.05
N TYR A 18 6.69 11.95 -7.26
CA TYR A 18 5.71 12.08 -8.32
C TYR A 18 5.43 10.71 -8.92
N SER A 19 4.18 10.26 -8.83
CA SER A 19 3.74 8.97 -9.37
C SER A 19 2.97 9.18 -10.67
N LEU A 20 3.16 8.29 -11.65
CA LEU A 20 2.52 8.39 -12.95
C LEU A 20 1.00 8.32 -12.79
N ASN A 21 0.33 9.41 -13.12
CA ASN A 21 -1.12 9.54 -13.06
C ASN A 21 -1.75 9.07 -14.38
N PHE A 22 -1.26 9.60 -15.50
CA PHE A 22 -1.89 9.47 -16.80
C PHE A 22 -0.87 9.52 -17.94
N LEU A 23 -1.19 8.88 -19.07
CA LEU A 23 -0.40 8.93 -20.30
C LEU A 23 -1.29 8.91 -21.55
N ALA A 24 -0.89 9.62 -22.59
CA ALA A 24 -1.54 9.63 -23.91
C ALA A 24 -0.59 10.16 -25.00
N ASP A 25 -0.89 9.87 -26.26
CA ASP A 25 -0.21 10.38 -27.46
C ASP A 25 -0.86 11.65 -28.04
N ASP A 26 -2.04 12.03 -27.54
CA ASP A 26 -2.79 13.21 -27.98
C ASP A 26 -2.66 14.40 -27.01
N LYS A 27 -2.15 15.54 -27.50
CA LYS A 27 -1.96 16.78 -26.72
C LYS A 27 -3.25 17.37 -26.18
N GLY A 28 -4.36 17.27 -26.91
CA GLY A 28 -5.67 17.76 -26.49
C GLY A 28 -6.24 16.95 -25.32
N VAL A 29 -6.05 15.63 -25.35
CA VAL A 29 -6.41 14.73 -24.25
C VAL A 29 -5.60 15.08 -23.00
N ILE A 30 -4.30 15.32 -23.14
CA ILE A 30 -3.41 15.74 -22.04
C ILE A 30 -3.83 17.09 -21.46
N ALA A 31 -4.10 18.08 -22.31
CA ALA A 31 -4.53 19.41 -21.86
C ALA A 31 -5.84 19.36 -21.06
N LYS A 32 -6.78 18.52 -21.50
CA LYS A 32 -8.03 18.27 -20.77
C LYS A 32 -7.75 17.64 -19.41
N LYS A 33 -6.93 16.58 -19.35
CA LYS A 33 -6.59 15.90 -18.10
C LYS A 33 -5.88 16.82 -17.12
N LEU A 34 -4.93 17.64 -17.59
CA LEU A 34 -4.27 18.66 -16.77
C LEU A 34 -5.30 19.64 -16.21
N SER A 35 -6.24 20.13 -17.02
CA SER A 35 -7.28 21.07 -16.56
C SER A 35 -8.20 20.48 -15.49
N GLU A 36 -8.43 19.16 -15.52
CA GLU A 36 -9.16 18.45 -14.46
C GLU A 36 -8.34 18.35 -13.18
N LEU A 37 -7.06 17.98 -13.28
CA LEU A 37 -6.18 17.80 -12.13
C LEU A 37 -5.86 19.11 -11.40
N HIS A 38 -5.67 20.22 -12.12
CA HIS A 38 -5.42 21.55 -11.51
C HIS A 38 -6.58 22.07 -10.65
N ARG A 39 -7.75 21.40 -10.65
CA ARG A 39 -8.87 21.75 -9.76
C ARG A 39 -8.61 21.31 -8.32
N ASP A 40 -7.76 20.29 -8.14
CA ASP A 40 -7.31 19.85 -6.83
C ASP A 40 -6.09 20.67 -6.41
N LYS A 41 -6.26 21.51 -5.40
CA LYS A 41 -5.20 22.40 -4.90
C LYS A 41 -4.14 21.66 -4.10
N ASP A 42 -4.43 20.43 -3.69
CA ASP A 42 -3.53 19.59 -2.91
C ASP A 42 -2.67 18.68 -3.79
N LEU A 43 -2.72 18.86 -5.12
CA LEU A 43 -1.90 18.12 -6.08
C LEU A 43 -0.83 19.01 -6.73
N GLU A 44 0.41 18.58 -6.58
CA GLU A 44 1.52 19.01 -7.43
C GLU A 44 1.53 18.16 -8.71
N ILE A 45 1.81 18.78 -9.86
CA ILE A 45 1.79 18.14 -11.17
C ILE A 45 3.14 18.33 -11.87
N ALA A 46 3.70 17.25 -12.40
CA ALA A 46 4.84 17.26 -13.30
C ALA A 46 4.47 16.59 -14.63
N THR A 47 5.11 17.01 -15.72
CA THR A 47 4.88 16.44 -17.05
C THR A 47 6.19 16.03 -17.68
N SER A 48 6.19 14.87 -18.35
CA SER A 48 7.32 14.40 -19.16
C SER A 48 6.81 13.93 -20.52
N GLN A 49 7.74 13.58 -21.41
CA GLN A 49 7.46 12.96 -22.69
C GLN A 49 8.48 11.87 -22.98
N ASP A 50 8.01 10.78 -23.57
CA ASP A 50 8.83 9.69 -24.09
C ASP A 50 8.60 9.57 -25.60
N ASP A 51 9.66 9.35 -26.37
CA ASP A 51 9.58 9.06 -27.80
C ASP A 51 9.72 7.55 -28.03
N ILE A 52 8.67 6.92 -28.55
CA ILE A 52 8.62 5.47 -28.82
C ILE A 52 8.37 5.26 -30.31
N GLY A 53 9.43 4.87 -31.02
CA GLY A 53 9.42 4.86 -32.48
C GLY A 53 9.19 6.28 -33.01
N ASP A 54 8.12 6.45 -33.80
CA ASP A 54 7.72 7.74 -34.37
C ASP A 54 6.65 8.47 -33.53
N ASN A 55 6.26 7.92 -32.38
CA ASN A 55 5.20 8.48 -31.53
C ASN A 55 5.79 9.17 -30.30
N THR A 56 5.31 10.38 -30.01
CA THR A 56 5.57 11.05 -28.73
C THR A 56 4.43 10.75 -27.76
N ILE A 57 4.77 10.16 -26.62
CA ILE A 57 3.85 9.86 -25.53
C ILE A 57 4.06 10.88 -24.41
N TYR A 58 3.00 11.57 -24.03
CA TYR A 58 3.00 12.53 -22.94
C TYR A 58 2.63 11.85 -21.63
N LEU A 59 3.35 12.18 -20.57
CA LEU A 59 3.23 11.58 -19.24
C LEU A 59 2.85 12.67 -18.25
N ILE A 60 1.86 12.41 -17.40
CA ILE A 60 1.47 13.29 -16.30
C ILE A 60 1.76 12.55 -15.00
N TYR A 61 2.57 13.14 -14.15
CA TYR A 61 2.85 12.67 -12.81
C TYR A 61 2.23 13.60 -11.76
N THR A 62 1.81 13.02 -10.63
CA THR A 62 1.16 13.75 -9.54
C THR A 62 1.76 13.39 -8.19
N LYS A 63 1.74 14.33 -7.24
CA LYS A 63 2.15 14.16 -5.85
C LYS A 63 1.27 15.01 -4.93
N THR A 64 0.95 14.50 -3.74
CA THR A 64 0.31 15.28 -2.66
C THR A 64 1.35 15.73 -1.63
N PRO A 65 1.44 17.04 -1.31
CA PRO A 65 2.32 17.55 -0.25
C PRO A 65 2.05 16.95 1.13
N PHE A 66 3.09 16.89 1.97
CA PHE A 66 3.04 16.30 3.33
C PHE A 66 1.99 16.91 4.24
N GLU A 67 1.97 18.24 4.34
CA GLU A 67 1.00 18.97 5.17
C GLU A 67 -0.45 18.68 4.76
N SER A 68 -0.69 18.39 3.49
CA SER A 68 -2.01 18.08 2.95
C SER A 68 -2.40 16.61 3.09
N ALA A 69 -1.49 15.73 3.53
CA ALA A 69 -1.74 14.30 3.60
C ALA A 69 -2.43 13.86 4.89
N TYR A 70 -2.31 14.67 5.94
CA TYR A 70 -3.07 14.52 7.17
C TYR A 70 -4.38 15.30 7.09
N LEU A 71 -5.36 14.87 7.87
CA LEU A 71 -6.47 15.75 8.21
C LEU A 71 -5.91 16.86 9.11
N ASN A 72 -6.04 18.11 8.67
CA ASN A 72 -5.55 19.25 9.42
C ASN A 72 -6.60 19.62 10.47
N PHE A 73 -6.36 19.22 11.71
CA PHE A 73 -7.16 19.61 12.87
C PHE A 73 -6.38 20.62 13.71
N GLU A 74 -7.06 21.62 14.24
CA GLU A 74 -6.44 22.66 15.07
C GLU A 74 -6.13 22.15 16.50
N SER A 75 -6.71 21.01 16.90
CA SER A 75 -6.48 20.39 18.21
C SER A 75 -6.71 18.86 18.25
N GLU A 76 -6.19 18.22 19.29
CA GLU A 76 -6.49 16.81 19.62
C GLU A 76 -7.99 16.61 19.89
N GLU A 77 -8.65 17.54 20.57
CA GLU A 77 -10.10 17.49 20.83
C GLU A 77 -10.91 17.46 19.53
N GLU A 78 -10.56 18.29 18.55
CA GLU A 78 -11.20 18.30 17.23
C GLU A 78 -10.96 16.99 16.46
N THR A 79 -9.74 16.45 16.54
CA THR A 79 -9.41 15.14 15.97
C THR A 79 -10.27 14.04 16.57
N LEU A 80 -10.39 14.02 17.91
CA LEU A 80 -11.21 13.06 18.64
C LEU A 80 -12.70 13.20 18.32
N GLN A 81 -13.18 14.44 18.21
CA GLN A 81 -14.56 14.71 17.82
C GLN A 81 -14.83 14.19 16.40
N TRP A 82 -13.98 14.51 15.43
CA TRP A 82 -14.12 14.03 14.07
C TRP A 82 -14.12 12.50 14.00
N ILE A 83 -13.19 11.84 14.69
CA ILE A 83 -13.14 10.38 14.77
C ILE A 83 -14.46 9.81 15.34
N ASN A 84 -14.94 10.34 16.45
CA ASN A 84 -16.19 9.88 17.08
C ASN A 84 -17.44 10.15 16.24
N GLU A 85 -17.43 11.17 15.39
CA GLU A 85 -18.54 11.49 14.48
C GLU A 85 -18.55 10.60 13.22
N HIS A 86 -17.37 10.15 12.77
CA HIS A 86 -17.23 9.43 11.49
C HIS A 86 -17.13 7.91 11.67
N PHE A 87 -16.82 7.43 12.87
CA PHE A 87 -16.52 6.02 13.13
C PHE A 87 -17.20 5.49 14.39
N THR A 88 -17.39 4.17 14.43
CA THR A 88 -17.94 3.51 15.62
C THR A 88 -16.91 3.46 16.75
N GLU A 89 -17.35 3.40 18.01
CA GLU A 89 -16.44 3.27 19.16
C GLU A 89 -15.45 2.10 18.99
N GLY A 90 -15.90 0.98 18.41
CA GLY A 90 -15.04 -0.17 18.15
C GLY A 90 -13.99 0.08 17.06
N ASP A 91 -14.38 0.72 15.95
CA ASP A 91 -13.42 1.04 14.88
C ASP A 91 -12.40 2.11 15.33
N ASN A 92 -12.76 2.98 16.29
CA ASN A 92 -11.87 3.99 16.85
C ASN A 92 -10.62 3.41 17.50
N TYR A 93 -10.72 2.25 18.16
CA TYR A 93 -9.55 1.61 18.77
C TYR A 93 -8.55 1.16 17.70
N VAL A 94 -9.02 0.52 16.64
CA VAL A 94 -8.15 0.09 15.54
C VAL A 94 -7.58 1.29 14.78
N LEU A 95 -8.38 2.33 14.54
CA LEU A 95 -7.93 3.56 13.90
C LEU A 95 -6.79 4.23 14.67
N ARG A 96 -6.93 4.33 16.00
CA ARG A 96 -5.88 4.87 16.87
C ARG A 96 -4.61 4.04 16.78
N GLU A 97 -4.71 2.72 16.87
CA GLU A 97 -3.55 1.84 16.71
C GLU A 97 -2.85 2.03 15.37
N VAL A 98 -3.61 2.11 14.27
CA VAL A 98 -3.04 2.36 12.93
C VAL A 98 -2.32 3.70 12.86
N ILE A 99 -2.89 4.76 13.44
CA ILE A 99 -2.26 6.09 13.49
C ILE A 99 -1.00 6.05 14.35
N THR A 100 -1.06 5.46 15.55
CA THR A 100 0.09 5.31 16.45
C THR A 100 1.23 4.53 15.80
N LEU A 101 0.93 3.42 15.11
CA LEU A 101 1.91 2.66 14.35
C LEU A 101 2.54 3.49 13.23
N PHE A 102 1.72 4.24 12.49
CA PHE A 102 2.20 5.11 11.43
C PHE A 102 3.11 6.22 11.97
N ASP A 103 2.69 6.94 13.00
CA ASP A 103 3.46 8.03 13.62
C ASP A 103 4.76 7.54 14.25
N GLY A 104 4.75 6.34 14.85
CA GLY A 104 5.96 5.69 15.36
C GLY A 104 7.00 5.45 14.26
N ILE A 105 6.55 4.96 13.09
CA ILE A 105 7.43 4.77 11.92
C ILE A 105 7.99 6.10 11.41
N ILE A 106 7.20 7.18 11.45
CA ILE A 106 7.64 8.50 10.98
C ILE A 106 8.69 9.06 11.93
N THR A 107 8.41 9.00 13.22
CA THR A 107 9.32 9.46 14.29
C THR A 107 10.66 8.75 14.19
N GLU A 108 10.67 7.41 14.04
CA GLU A 108 11.90 6.63 13.86
C GLU A 108 12.73 7.14 12.66
N LYS A 109 12.09 7.42 11.53
CA LYS A 109 12.76 7.94 10.31
C LYS A 109 13.31 9.34 10.49
N GLU A 110 12.56 10.22 11.15
CA GLU A 110 12.99 11.58 11.44
C GLU A 110 14.20 11.60 12.40
N GLU A 111 14.20 10.73 13.41
CA GLU A 111 15.33 10.52 14.32
C GLU A 111 16.59 10.01 13.59
N GLN A 112 16.40 9.23 12.52
CA GLN A 112 17.49 8.78 11.62
C GLN A 112 17.94 9.86 10.62
N GLY A 113 17.33 11.04 10.62
CA GLY A 113 17.69 12.17 9.78
C GLY A 113 17.11 12.11 8.36
N GLU A 114 16.13 11.24 8.10
CA GLU A 114 15.42 11.19 6.83
C GLU A 114 14.40 12.33 6.72
N THR A 115 14.28 12.93 5.54
CA THR A 115 13.22 13.92 5.27
C THR A 115 11.97 13.18 4.82
N PHE A 116 10.97 13.14 5.69
CA PHE A 116 9.73 12.45 5.39
C PHE A 116 8.80 13.31 4.51
N SER A 117 8.25 12.71 3.46
CA SER A 117 7.25 13.36 2.63
C SER A 117 6.25 12.35 2.11
N THR A 118 4.98 12.76 2.05
CA THR A 118 3.90 11.94 1.52
C THR A 118 3.78 12.08 0.02
N TYR A 119 3.04 11.17 -0.60
CA TYR A 119 2.65 11.29 -2.01
C TYR A 119 1.13 11.21 -2.23
N LYS A 120 0.35 10.98 -1.17
CA LYS A 120 -1.13 11.00 -1.18
C LYS A 120 -1.69 11.24 0.22
N LYS A 121 -2.99 11.53 0.33
CA LYS A 121 -3.70 11.65 1.61
C LYS A 121 -3.90 10.30 2.30
N MET A 122 -3.97 10.33 3.63
CA MET A 122 -4.41 9.19 4.43
C MET A 122 -5.90 8.93 4.19
N ASN A 123 -6.27 7.66 4.03
CA ASN A 123 -7.65 7.22 3.84
C ASN A 123 -8.10 6.43 5.06
N LEU A 124 -8.38 7.14 6.15
CA LEU A 124 -8.85 6.54 7.42
C LEU A 124 -10.20 5.85 7.26
N GLU A 125 -11.05 6.34 6.35
CA GLU A 125 -12.35 5.74 6.04
C GLU A 125 -12.24 4.32 5.50
N ALA A 126 -11.10 3.94 4.91
CA ALA A 126 -10.87 2.56 4.46
C ALA A 126 -10.61 1.57 5.60
N ILE A 127 -10.25 2.01 6.80
CA ILE A 127 -9.87 1.12 7.91
C ILE A 127 -11.06 0.27 8.38
N PRO A 128 -12.26 0.82 8.66
CA PRO A 128 -13.44 0.00 8.94
C PRO A 128 -13.77 -0.99 7.82
N ASP A 129 -13.66 -0.56 6.56
CA ASP A 129 -13.92 -1.43 5.40
C ASP A 129 -12.94 -2.60 5.32
N ILE A 130 -11.66 -2.37 5.63
CA ILE A 130 -10.65 -3.43 5.75
C ILE A 130 -11.09 -4.46 6.80
N LEU A 131 -11.48 -4.00 7.99
CA LEU A 131 -11.92 -4.90 9.08
C LEU A 131 -13.19 -5.68 8.74
N ASN A 132 -14.10 -5.06 7.96
CA ASN A 132 -15.35 -5.69 7.55
C ASN A 132 -15.18 -6.68 6.39
N GLN A 133 -14.08 -6.59 5.63
CA GLN A 133 -13.74 -7.56 4.57
C GLN A 133 -13.11 -8.84 5.10
N VAL A 134 -12.61 -8.83 6.34
CA VAL A 134 -12.01 -10.01 6.97
C VAL A 134 -13.10 -10.99 7.37
N GLU A 135 -12.95 -12.24 6.96
CA GLU A 135 -13.69 -13.36 7.48
C GLU A 135 -13.12 -13.71 8.86
N TRP A 136 -13.81 -13.29 9.91
CA TRP A 136 -13.41 -13.58 11.29
C TRP A 136 -13.85 -14.99 11.71
N ARG A 137 -13.30 -15.48 12.83
CA ARG A 137 -13.61 -16.82 13.37
C ARG A 137 -13.13 -17.99 12.49
N GLN A 138 -12.08 -17.79 11.71
CA GLN A 138 -11.30 -18.83 11.04
C GLN A 138 -9.94 -19.00 11.73
N GLN A 139 -9.01 -19.77 11.17
CA GLN A 139 -7.69 -19.95 11.78
C GLN A 139 -6.96 -18.60 11.87
N VAL A 140 -6.23 -18.38 12.97
CA VAL A 140 -5.48 -17.14 13.22
C VAL A 140 -4.59 -16.72 12.02
N PRO A 141 -3.85 -17.63 11.34
CA PRO A 141 -3.06 -17.25 10.18
C PRO A 141 -3.89 -16.74 8.99
N ASP A 142 -5.13 -17.22 8.82
CA ASP A 142 -6.01 -16.78 7.74
C ASP A 142 -6.56 -15.37 8.02
N VAL A 143 -7.04 -15.12 9.25
CA VAL A 143 -7.48 -13.79 9.68
C VAL A 143 -6.34 -12.78 9.59
N GLY A 144 -5.16 -13.11 10.11
CA GLY A 144 -3.98 -12.25 10.03
C GLY A 144 -3.56 -11.96 8.59
N ALA A 145 -3.69 -12.94 7.69
CA ALA A 145 -3.38 -12.76 6.28
C ALA A 145 -4.37 -11.86 5.57
N GLU A 146 -5.67 -11.99 5.86
CA GLU A 146 -6.70 -11.11 5.31
C GLU A 146 -6.56 -9.68 5.83
N LEU A 147 -6.32 -9.49 7.13
CA LEU A 147 -6.06 -8.18 7.73
C LEU A 147 -4.91 -7.47 7.01
N LEU A 148 -3.74 -8.12 6.96
CA LEU A 148 -2.54 -7.55 6.32
C LEU A 148 -2.75 -7.33 4.82
N SER A 149 -3.37 -8.29 4.13
CA SER A 149 -3.60 -8.24 2.68
C SER A 149 -4.56 -7.10 2.33
N HIS A 150 -5.72 -7.03 2.98
CA HIS A 150 -6.70 -5.98 2.74
C HIS A 150 -6.15 -4.61 3.11
N PHE A 151 -5.36 -4.50 4.20
CA PHE A 151 -4.70 -3.25 4.57
C PHE A 151 -3.75 -2.77 3.45
N ILE A 152 -2.83 -3.63 2.99
CA ILE A 152 -1.87 -3.26 1.93
C ILE A 152 -2.58 -2.94 0.61
N LEU A 153 -3.60 -3.71 0.22
CA LEU A 153 -4.31 -3.52 -1.04
C LEU A 153 -5.23 -2.29 -1.08
N SER A 154 -5.80 -1.92 0.07
CA SER A 154 -6.54 -0.66 0.24
C SER A 154 -5.59 0.53 0.34
N HIS A 155 -4.36 0.28 0.79
CA HIS A 155 -3.27 1.23 0.87
C HIS A 155 -3.69 2.52 1.60
N PRO A 156 -4.25 2.45 2.82
CA PRO A 156 -4.85 3.59 3.49
C PRO A 156 -3.84 4.66 3.88
N MET A 157 -2.57 4.30 4.06
CA MET A 157 -1.54 5.25 4.49
C MET A 157 -0.93 6.01 3.29
N PRO A 158 -0.48 7.26 3.50
CA PRO A 158 0.25 8.03 2.51
C PRO A 158 1.48 7.34 1.93
N ASN A 159 2.19 6.59 2.78
CA ASN A 159 3.40 5.80 2.53
C ASN A 159 3.45 4.72 3.63
N THR A 160 4.55 3.96 3.74
CA THR A 160 4.78 2.95 4.81
C THR A 160 3.69 1.88 5.03
N ASN A 161 2.72 1.72 4.11
CA ASN A 161 1.60 0.76 4.22
C ASN A 161 2.01 -0.67 4.57
N HIS A 162 3.14 -1.16 4.05
CA HIS A 162 3.67 -2.47 4.43
C HIS A 162 4.06 -2.52 5.90
N ARG A 163 4.82 -1.53 6.40
CA ARG A 163 5.23 -1.46 7.80
C ARG A 163 4.03 -1.28 8.72
N THR A 164 3.12 -0.35 8.42
CA THR A 164 1.91 -0.14 9.23
C THR A 164 1.01 -1.37 9.23
N GLY A 165 0.83 -2.04 8.08
CA GLY A 165 0.08 -3.29 7.99
C GLY A 165 0.73 -4.42 8.80
N ILE A 166 2.07 -4.53 8.76
CA ILE A 166 2.81 -5.51 9.57
C ILE A 166 2.69 -5.18 11.06
N GLY A 167 2.72 -3.91 11.45
CA GLY A 167 2.45 -3.49 12.83
C GLY A 167 1.03 -3.83 13.28
N LEU A 168 0.03 -3.72 12.39
CA LEU A 168 -1.33 -4.16 12.70
C LEU A 168 -1.42 -5.69 12.83
N LEU A 169 -0.68 -6.44 12.02
CA LEU A 169 -0.54 -7.89 12.19
C LEU A 169 0.14 -8.24 13.52
N ASP A 170 1.16 -7.49 13.92
CA ASP A 170 1.82 -7.63 15.22
C ASP A 170 0.82 -7.46 16.37
N ARG A 171 0.07 -6.36 16.37
CA ARG A 171 -1.03 -6.15 17.34
C ARG A 171 -2.03 -7.29 17.36
N TYR A 172 -2.43 -7.77 16.19
CA TYR A 172 -3.35 -8.90 16.08
C TYR A 172 -2.78 -10.16 16.73
N LEU A 173 -1.55 -10.57 16.40
CA LEU A 173 -0.93 -11.79 16.92
C LEU A 173 -0.56 -11.68 18.41
N SER A 174 0.00 -10.54 18.84
CA SER A 174 0.32 -10.22 20.23
C SER A 174 -0.92 -10.29 21.13
N SER A 175 -2.11 -9.98 20.59
CA SER A 175 -3.36 -10.12 21.34
C SER A 175 -3.72 -11.57 21.68
N PHE A 176 -3.23 -12.57 20.94
CA PHE A 176 -3.46 -14.00 21.24
C PHE A 176 -2.41 -14.58 22.17
N ASP A 177 -1.17 -14.12 22.07
CA ASP A 177 -0.06 -14.57 22.89
C ASP A 177 0.75 -13.36 23.33
N GLY A 178 0.65 -12.98 24.61
CA GLY A 178 1.42 -11.88 25.18
C GLY A 178 2.93 -12.14 25.24
N GLY A 179 3.39 -13.37 24.96
CA GLY A 179 4.78 -13.72 24.75
C GLY A 179 5.25 -13.61 23.29
N PHE A 180 4.33 -13.37 22.34
CA PHE A 180 4.68 -13.17 20.94
C PHE A 180 5.51 -11.90 20.78
N VAL A 181 6.54 -11.99 19.96
CA VAL A 181 7.36 -10.85 19.54
C VAL A 181 7.44 -10.92 18.03
N MET A 182 6.95 -9.87 17.35
CA MET A 182 7.07 -9.76 15.91
C MET A 182 8.56 -9.82 15.52
N PRO A 183 8.98 -10.77 14.67
CA PRO A 183 10.35 -10.85 14.20
C PRO A 183 10.70 -9.58 13.44
N ASP A 184 11.91 -9.06 13.67
CA ASP A 184 12.40 -7.89 12.94
C ASP A 184 12.41 -8.18 11.43
N THR A 185 11.71 -7.33 10.68
CA THR A 185 11.60 -7.44 9.22
C THR A 185 12.70 -6.67 8.49
N GLY A 186 13.47 -5.85 9.22
CA GLY A 186 14.47 -4.93 8.71
C GLY A 186 13.96 -3.50 8.50
N GLU A 187 14.83 -2.65 7.98
CA GLU A 187 14.53 -1.25 7.65
C GLU A 187 13.89 -1.11 6.27
N GLU A 188 13.24 0.04 6.00
CA GLU A 188 12.77 0.32 4.63
C GLU A 188 13.97 0.25 3.66
N ASP A 189 13.77 -0.42 2.53
CA ASP A 189 14.79 -0.74 1.54
C ASP A 189 15.91 -1.72 2.00
N VAL A 190 15.98 -2.08 3.28
CA VAL A 190 16.91 -3.06 3.86
C VAL A 190 16.17 -4.20 4.58
N TRP A 191 15.17 -4.77 3.90
CA TRP A 191 14.42 -5.91 4.40
C TRP A 191 15.31 -7.16 4.60
N TYR A 192 15.10 -7.86 5.71
CA TYR A 192 15.78 -9.12 5.97
C TYR A 192 15.37 -10.20 4.94
N PRO A 193 16.25 -11.16 4.64
CA PRO A 193 16.03 -12.12 3.54
C PRO A 193 14.70 -12.87 3.62
N TRP A 194 14.25 -13.21 4.82
CA TRP A 194 13.00 -13.95 5.06
C TRP A 194 11.75 -13.12 4.71
N ALA A 195 11.77 -11.81 4.97
CA ALA A 195 10.65 -10.89 4.68
C ALA A 195 10.74 -10.27 3.27
N LYS A 196 11.96 -10.07 2.76
CA LYS A 196 12.23 -9.36 1.50
C LYS A 196 11.46 -9.93 0.31
N GLY A 197 11.42 -11.27 0.19
CA GLY A 197 10.70 -11.93 -0.89
C GLY A 197 9.22 -11.57 -0.92
N TYR A 198 8.57 -11.60 0.26
CA TYR A 198 7.18 -11.19 0.40
C TYR A 198 6.96 -9.70 0.07
N ILE A 199 7.79 -8.80 0.61
CA ILE A 199 7.62 -7.36 0.39
C ILE A 199 7.71 -6.99 -1.10
N TYR A 200 8.70 -7.53 -1.81
CA TYR A 200 8.87 -7.27 -3.24
C TYR A 200 7.70 -7.83 -4.07
N ASP A 201 7.28 -9.06 -3.79
CA ASP A 201 6.14 -9.68 -4.47
C ASP A 201 4.83 -8.95 -4.19
N SER A 202 4.61 -8.55 -2.94
CA SER A 202 3.44 -7.77 -2.52
C SER A 202 3.40 -6.43 -3.24
N LYS A 203 4.51 -5.67 -3.27
CA LYS A 203 4.62 -4.41 -4.02
C LYS A 203 4.36 -4.63 -5.51
N ARG A 204 4.89 -5.71 -6.10
CA ARG A 204 4.66 -6.06 -7.51
C ARG A 204 3.18 -6.37 -7.79
N ILE A 205 2.55 -7.20 -6.96
CA ILE A 205 1.13 -7.59 -7.11
C ILE A 205 0.21 -6.37 -6.93
N LEU A 206 0.45 -5.54 -5.92
CA LEU A 206 -0.29 -4.30 -5.69
C LEU A 206 -0.21 -3.38 -6.92
N THR A 207 1.00 -3.21 -7.47
CA THR A 207 1.25 -2.39 -8.65
C THR A 207 0.50 -2.93 -9.87
N LEU A 208 0.52 -4.25 -10.07
CA LEU A 208 -0.25 -4.91 -11.11
C LEU A 208 -1.76 -4.69 -10.95
N ARG A 209 -2.30 -4.89 -9.75
CA ARG A 209 -3.72 -4.68 -9.45
C ARG A 209 -4.17 -3.25 -9.75
N ASN A 210 -3.39 -2.26 -9.32
CA ASN A 210 -3.78 -0.85 -9.37
C ASN A 210 -3.48 -0.16 -10.71
N HIS A 211 -2.55 -0.71 -11.50
CA HIS A 211 -2.13 -0.12 -12.77
C HIS A 211 -2.37 -1.00 -13.99
N PHE A 212 -3.06 -2.14 -13.84
CA PHE A 212 -3.30 -3.08 -14.94
C PHE A 212 -3.79 -2.42 -16.24
N LEU A 213 -4.84 -1.59 -16.16
CA LEU A 213 -5.38 -0.90 -17.34
C LEU A 213 -4.42 0.14 -17.90
N LYS A 214 -3.64 0.78 -17.03
CA LYS A 214 -2.59 1.72 -17.44
C LYS A 214 -1.47 0.99 -18.18
N PHE A 215 -1.09 -0.21 -17.72
CA PHE A 215 -0.11 -1.05 -18.39
C PHE A 215 -0.63 -1.58 -19.71
N LYS A 216 -1.91 -1.97 -19.78
CA LYS A 216 -2.57 -2.32 -21.04
C LYS A 216 -2.52 -1.18 -22.04
N HIS A 217 -2.80 0.04 -21.59
CA HIS A 217 -2.73 1.24 -22.43
C HIS A 217 -1.29 1.54 -22.88
N ALA A 218 -0.33 1.51 -21.95
CA ALA A 218 1.09 1.69 -22.23
C ALA A 218 1.63 0.64 -23.21
N ASN A 219 1.26 -0.62 -23.05
CA ASN A 219 1.60 -1.68 -24.00
C ASN A 219 1.09 -1.37 -25.42
N GLY A 220 -0.08 -0.73 -25.53
CA GLY A 220 -0.61 -0.24 -26.81
C GLY A 220 0.26 0.84 -27.48
N PHE A 221 1.05 1.59 -26.70
CA PHE A 221 2.01 2.58 -27.21
C PHE A 221 3.41 2.00 -27.50
N GLY A 222 3.65 0.72 -27.21
CA GLY A 222 4.93 0.06 -27.46
C GLY A 222 5.88 -0.02 -26.26
N TYR A 223 5.42 0.34 -25.05
CA TYR A 223 6.16 -0.03 -23.83
C TYR A 223 6.13 -1.55 -23.64
N GLU A 224 7.24 -2.12 -23.19
CA GLU A 224 7.41 -3.57 -22.96
C GLU A 224 7.47 -3.93 -21.47
N ALA A 225 7.73 -2.94 -20.62
CA ALA A 225 7.73 -3.10 -19.19
C ALA A 225 7.39 -1.79 -18.49
N ALA A 226 7.06 -1.88 -17.21
CA ALA A 226 6.98 -0.75 -16.30
C ALA A 226 7.95 -0.93 -15.13
N GLU A 227 8.58 0.15 -14.71
CA GLU A 227 9.49 0.15 -13.56
C GLU A 227 8.93 1.03 -12.45
N ARG A 228 8.75 0.41 -11.30
CA ARG A 228 8.44 1.08 -10.03
C ARG A 228 9.75 1.43 -9.32
N LYS A 229 9.68 2.36 -8.36
CA LYS A 229 10.75 2.58 -7.37
C LYS A 229 11.25 1.25 -6.78
N GLU A 230 12.50 1.25 -6.32
CA GLU A 230 13.21 0.06 -5.77
C GLU A 230 13.55 -1.00 -6.83
N GLY A 231 13.53 -0.64 -8.13
CA GLY A 231 13.94 -1.52 -9.22
C GLY A 231 12.97 -2.66 -9.53
N ILE A 232 11.71 -2.56 -9.07
CA ILE A 232 10.69 -3.57 -9.36
C ILE A 232 10.25 -3.41 -10.81
N LEU A 233 10.70 -4.34 -11.65
CA LEU A 233 10.34 -4.42 -13.06
C LEU A 233 9.11 -5.30 -13.27
N ILE A 234 8.14 -4.78 -14.01
CA ILE A 234 6.93 -5.49 -14.44
C ILE A 234 7.01 -5.65 -15.94
N GLU A 235 7.40 -6.84 -16.39
CA GLU A 235 7.42 -7.17 -17.82
C GLU A 235 6.00 -7.39 -18.33
N PHE A 236 5.64 -6.74 -19.44
CA PHE A 236 4.30 -6.83 -20.01
C PHE A 236 4.06 -8.15 -20.74
N GLY A 237 5.12 -8.80 -21.23
CA GLY A 237 5.04 -10.13 -21.87
C GLY A 237 4.49 -11.22 -20.94
N ASP A 238 4.59 -11.04 -19.62
CA ASP A 238 4.08 -11.97 -18.61
C ASP A 238 2.59 -11.72 -18.26
N LEU A 239 1.97 -10.67 -18.83
CA LEU A 239 0.65 -10.21 -18.44
C LEU A 239 -0.42 -10.62 -19.46
N ASP A 240 -1.48 -11.23 -18.96
CA ASP A 240 -2.69 -11.49 -19.75
C ASP A 240 -3.59 -10.24 -19.75
N PHE A 241 -3.33 -9.29 -20.65
CA PHE A 241 -4.15 -8.07 -20.79
C PHE A 241 -5.59 -8.29 -21.28
N SER A 242 -5.96 -9.52 -21.64
CA SER A 242 -7.35 -9.88 -21.98
C SER A 242 -8.21 -10.09 -20.73
N ARG A 243 -7.56 -10.30 -19.58
CA ARG A 243 -8.21 -10.56 -18.31
C ARG A 243 -9.09 -9.40 -17.85
N SER A 244 -10.39 -9.69 -17.69
CA SER A 244 -11.37 -8.74 -17.13
C SER A 244 -11.46 -8.78 -15.60
N ASP A 245 -11.13 -9.92 -14.97
CA ASP A 245 -11.16 -10.13 -13.51
C ASP A 245 -9.83 -9.79 -12.83
N TYR A 246 -8.98 -8.95 -13.45
CA TYR A 246 -7.61 -8.68 -12.98
C TYR A 246 -7.57 -8.23 -11.52
N HIS A 247 -8.56 -7.45 -11.07
CA HIS A 247 -8.63 -6.97 -9.70
C HIS A 247 -8.78 -8.13 -8.71
N THR A 248 -9.76 -9.02 -8.94
CA THR A 248 -9.98 -10.22 -8.13
C THR A 248 -8.80 -11.19 -8.21
N HIS A 249 -8.25 -11.39 -9.41
CA HIS A 249 -7.08 -12.24 -9.63
C HIS A 249 -5.87 -11.80 -8.80
N TYR A 250 -5.51 -10.52 -8.85
CA TYR A 250 -4.38 -10.01 -8.09
C TYR A 250 -4.66 -9.87 -6.59
N THR A 251 -5.91 -9.61 -6.18
CA THR A 251 -6.30 -9.69 -4.77
C THR A 251 -6.10 -11.10 -4.21
N ALA A 252 -6.58 -12.13 -4.89
CA ALA A 252 -6.41 -13.52 -4.45
C ALA A 252 -4.94 -13.96 -4.43
N ARG A 253 -4.16 -13.53 -5.44
CA ARG A 253 -2.72 -13.78 -5.47
C ARG A 253 -1.99 -13.10 -4.31
N HIS A 254 -2.38 -11.87 -3.96
CA HIS A 254 -1.83 -11.15 -2.81
C HIS A 254 -2.16 -11.90 -1.52
N LEU A 255 -3.42 -12.25 -1.29
CA LEU A 255 -3.85 -12.98 -0.09
C LEU A 255 -3.08 -14.28 0.11
N LYS A 256 -2.92 -15.08 -0.96
CA LYS A 256 -2.12 -16.31 -0.90
C LYS A 256 -0.69 -16.04 -0.44
N ARG A 257 -0.03 -15.03 -1.04
CA ARG A 257 1.34 -14.64 -0.66
C ARG A 257 1.41 -14.10 0.77
N THR A 258 0.42 -13.34 1.20
CA THR A 258 0.34 -12.83 2.57
C THR A 258 0.14 -13.95 3.57
N ARG A 259 -0.67 -14.97 3.25
CA ARG A 259 -0.81 -16.14 4.10
C ARG A 259 0.49 -16.91 4.27
N GLU A 260 1.22 -17.13 3.18
CA GLU A 260 2.57 -17.73 3.24
C GLU A 260 3.48 -16.92 4.17
N PHE A 261 3.46 -15.59 4.08
CA PHE A 261 4.23 -14.70 4.94
C PHE A 261 3.82 -14.77 6.42
N VAL A 262 2.52 -14.75 6.75
CA VAL A 262 2.04 -14.86 8.14
C VAL A 262 2.46 -16.20 8.75
N VAL A 263 2.40 -17.28 7.97
CA VAL A 263 2.86 -18.60 8.42
C VAL A 263 4.35 -18.58 8.75
N THR A 264 5.18 -17.90 7.93
CA THR A 264 6.62 -17.70 8.17
C THR A 264 6.87 -16.81 9.39
N VAL A 265 6.11 -15.73 9.60
CA VAL A 265 6.20 -14.89 10.81
C VAL A 265 6.05 -15.75 12.07
N LEU A 266 5.08 -16.67 12.08
CA LEU A 266 4.89 -17.58 13.22
C LEU A 266 6.03 -18.59 13.40
N GLU A 267 6.79 -18.94 12.36
CA GLU A 267 8.00 -19.80 12.49
C GLU A 267 9.15 -19.02 13.07
N GLU A 268 9.42 -17.84 12.52
CA GLU A 268 10.51 -16.96 12.95
C GLU A 268 10.30 -16.48 14.39
N ALA A 269 9.04 -16.36 14.84
CA ALA A 269 8.69 -15.99 16.22
C ALA A 269 8.60 -17.17 17.20
N ASP A 270 8.82 -18.42 16.77
CA ASP A 270 8.56 -19.64 17.55
C ASP A 270 7.11 -19.73 18.11
N ALA A 271 6.16 -19.06 17.44
CA ALA A 271 4.75 -18.97 17.82
C ALA A 271 3.86 -19.91 16.99
N THR A 272 4.41 -21.06 16.58
CA THR A 272 3.73 -22.00 15.67
C THR A 272 2.46 -22.62 16.26
N HIS A 273 2.28 -22.56 17.58
CA HIS A 273 1.05 -22.99 18.25
C HIS A 273 -0.18 -22.20 17.76
N LEU A 274 -0.02 -20.93 17.38
CA LEU A 274 -1.11 -20.10 16.85
C LEU A 274 -1.64 -20.58 15.49
N ARG A 275 -0.97 -21.50 14.80
CA ARG A 275 -1.39 -21.98 13.47
C ARG A 275 -2.71 -22.72 13.47
N GLU A 276 -2.98 -23.43 14.56
CA GLU A 276 -4.16 -24.26 14.73
C GLU A 276 -5.23 -23.58 15.61
N GLU A 277 -4.91 -22.41 16.15
CA GLU A 277 -5.86 -21.60 16.92
C GLU A 277 -6.91 -20.98 16.01
N ASN A 278 -8.14 -20.92 16.50
CA ASN A 278 -9.23 -20.21 15.83
C ASN A 278 -9.38 -18.82 16.43
N ASP A 279 -9.53 -17.84 15.56
CA ASP A 279 -9.91 -16.49 15.92
C ASP A 279 -11.28 -16.47 16.62
N ASP A 280 -11.48 -15.53 17.55
CA ASP A 280 -12.69 -15.40 18.36
C ASP A 280 -13.64 -14.28 17.90
N GLY A 281 -13.26 -13.54 16.85
CA GLY A 281 -14.09 -12.57 16.15
C GLY A 281 -13.57 -11.13 16.25
N LYS A 282 -13.97 -10.28 15.28
CA LYS A 282 -13.67 -8.82 15.24
C LYS A 282 -13.82 -8.14 16.61
N ARG A 283 -14.93 -8.40 17.29
CA ARG A 283 -15.23 -7.78 18.60
C ARG A 283 -14.20 -8.17 19.65
N ALA A 284 -13.77 -9.43 19.70
CA ALA A 284 -12.83 -9.88 20.70
C ALA A 284 -11.43 -9.32 20.43
N PHE A 285 -11.02 -9.22 19.17
CA PHE A 285 -9.81 -8.46 18.80
C PHE A 285 -9.88 -7.01 19.26
N ILE A 286 -11.00 -6.31 19.00
CA ILE A 286 -11.20 -4.94 19.48
C ILE A 286 -11.15 -4.89 21.01
N ASP A 287 -11.83 -5.78 21.71
CA ASP A 287 -11.87 -5.81 23.17
C ASP A 287 -10.45 -5.99 23.75
N ARG A 288 -9.59 -6.82 23.15
CA ARG A 288 -8.18 -6.97 23.54
C ARG A 288 -7.36 -5.71 23.36
N LEU A 289 -7.54 -4.98 22.24
CA LEU A 289 -6.87 -3.69 22.02
C LEU A 289 -7.26 -2.63 23.07
N ARG A 290 -8.41 -2.77 23.74
CA ARG A 290 -8.83 -1.84 24.80
C ARG A 290 -8.14 -2.11 26.14
N GLU A 291 -7.67 -3.34 26.33
CA GLU A 291 -7.11 -3.82 27.59
C GLU A 291 -5.58 -3.65 27.66
N GLU A 292 -4.93 -3.33 26.52
CA GLU A 292 -3.53 -2.88 26.42
C GLU A 292 -3.35 -1.42 26.87
#